data_AF-A0A6C0JNI8-F1
#
_entry.id   AF-A0A6C0JNI8-F1
#
_cell.length_a   1.000
_cell.length_b   1.000
_cell.length_c   1.000
_cell.angle_alpha   90.00
_cell.angle_beta   90.00
_cell.angle_gamma   90.00
#
_symmetry.space_group_name_H-M   'P 1'
#
loop_
_entity.id
_entity.type
_entity.pdbx_description
1 polymer ?
#
loop_
_entity_poly.entity_id
_entity_poly.type
_entity_poly.pdbx_seq_one_letter_code
_entity_poly.pdbx_strand_id
1 'polypeptide(L)'
;MSFEFNGHEIKAITIKQPYASLIINGIQNVENRSWRKKIHKDACKNWLFVHASSKYASKKEIKKIDNIPDNFDYPSSCIIGMMHINCVGKVSDAVHKCSWAKGPNCWYIDAVIKFKTPIPTTGKLGQWDPDPSLHDQLTDQITDSMYSIIPLDNIEFVKKEDIYYAVQRGKYMTWESIIRSLIEKTDTFTYKLIQFLLSIDYNAYFWECDQVDMKKPFRFAIFNSKTLAERKQEDNAFKGVINCGNRLAIAFPSLSKDVHLVVPCYKSVADYTSLATFSRTAPIKQQVAFWKKVGQNIKEGDWVSTSGLGVAWLHVRIASRPKYYHDAFEKKKNGGRRKIEEYIENFNFPKDFVNIIIIGKNWKQKEQKDLITYYLELLPKDTKVVGMGKMLEDKVAEISLEFDLYKADWKRDGRFAKQKMFDKMIENRVDLITVFGKDDIKLTSDIQVLQVN
;
A
#
# COMPACT_ATOMS: atom_id res chain seq x y z
N MET A 1 -11.77 -31.53 -33.37
CA MET A 1 -11.26 -31.65 -31.98
C MET A 1 -11.00 -30.24 -31.49
N SER A 2 -11.50 -29.86 -30.32
CA SER A 2 -11.20 -28.53 -29.76
C SER A 2 -9.75 -28.48 -29.28
N PHE A 3 -9.13 -27.30 -29.31
CA PHE A 3 -7.84 -27.10 -28.68
C PHE A 3 -8.01 -27.05 -27.16
N GLU A 4 -7.23 -27.85 -26.44
CA GLU A 4 -7.19 -27.86 -24.98
C GLU A 4 -5.78 -27.57 -24.48
N PHE A 5 -5.67 -26.74 -23.44
CA PHE A 5 -4.42 -26.48 -22.76
C PHE A 5 -4.64 -26.57 -21.25
N ASN A 6 -3.83 -27.40 -20.57
CA ASN A 6 -4.02 -27.74 -19.15
C ASN A 6 -5.45 -28.20 -18.79
N GLY A 7 -6.12 -28.91 -19.70
CA GLY A 7 -7.50 -29.40 -19.49
C GLY A 7 -8.60 -28.33 -19.65
N HIS A 8 -8.27 -27.17 -20.21
CA HIS A 8 -9.22 -26.11 -20.52
C HIS A 8 -9.29 -25.88 -22.03
N GLU A 9 -10.51 -25.89 -22.58
CA GLU A 9 -10.77 -25.54 -23.97
C GLU A 9 -10.51 -24.06 -24.24
N ILE A 10 -9.72 -23.75 -25.27
CA ILE A 10 -9.41 -22.37 -25.67
C ILE A 10 -9.82 -22.16 -27.13
N LYS A 11 -10.72 -21.21 -27.35
CA LYS A 11 -11.18 -20.81 -28.68
C LYS A 11 -10.40 -19.61 -29.21
N ALA A 12 -10.47 -19.39 -30.51
CA ALA A 12 -9.97 -18.21 -31.18
C ALA A 12 -11.09 -17.21 -31.52
N ILE A 13 -10.71 -15.95 -31.69
CA ILE A 13 -11.58 -14.88 -32.17
C ILE A 13 -10.84 -14.02 -33.19
N THR A 14 -11.51 -13.73 -34.30
CA THR A 14 -10.96 -12.89 -35.39
C THR A 14 -11.20 -11.42 -35.09
N ILE A 15 -10.14 -10.61 -35.10
CA ILE A 15 -10.15 -9.17 -34.83
C ILE A 15 -9.47 -8.44 -36.00
N LYS A 16 -10.03 -7.31 -36.45
CA LYS A 16 -9.45 -6.51 -37.54
C LYS A 16 -8.22 -5.74 -37.07
N GLN A 17 -7.24 -5.54 -37.95
CA GLN A 17 -6.14 -4.60 -37.67
C GLN A 17 -6.61 -3.14 -37.75
N PRO A 18 -6.00 -2.19 -37.00
CA PRO A 18 -4.87 -2.37 -36.08
C PRO A 18 -5.27 -2.91 -34.70
N TYR A 19 -6.57 -3.11 -34.41
CA TYR A 19 -7.07 -3.45 -33.09
C TYR A 19 -6.51 -4.77 -32.54
N ALA A 20 -6.30 -5.78 -33.39
CA ALA A 20 -5.67 -7.03 -32.98
C ALA A 20 -4.26 -6.81 -32.40
N SER A 21 -3.39 -6.07 -33.11
CA SER A 21 -2.06 -5.72 -32.61
C SER A 21 -2.12 -4.78 -31.40
N LEU A 22 -3.04 -3.81 -31.37
CA LEU A 22 -3.19 -2.90 -30.23
C LEU A 22 -3.58 -3.65 -28.94
N ILE A 23 -4.43 -4.69 -29.05
CA ILE A 23 -4.80 -5.54 -27.92
C ILE A 23 -3.59 -6.34 -27.43
N ILE A 24 -2.92 -7.09 -28.32
CA ILE A 24 -1.84 -8.00 -27.92
C ILE A 24 -0.58 -7.27 -27.42
N ASN A 25 -0.37 -6.02 -27.82
CA ASN A 25 0.68 -5.17 -27.26
C ASN A 25 0.23 -4.39 -26.01
N GLY A 26 -0.99 -4.63 -25.51
CA GLY A 26 -1.48 -4.04 -24.26
C GLY A 26 -1.94 -2.58 -24.34
N ILE A 27 -2.08 -2.01 -25.53
CA ILE A 27 -2.51 -0.62 -25.73
C ILE A 27 -4.03 -0.50 -25.62
N GLN A 28 -4.76 -1.47 -26.15
CA GLN A 28 -6.22 -1.54 -26.08
C GLN A 28 -6.65 -2.67 -25.16
N ASN A 29 -7.47 -2.34 -24.16
CA ASN A 29 -7.94 -3.29 -23.14
C ASN A 29 -9.44 -3.58 -23.21
N VAL A 30 -10.10 -3.22 -24.31
CA VAL A 30 -11.52 -3.50 -24.54
C VAL A 30 -11.70 -4.02 -25.96
N GLU A 31 -12.35 -5.16 -26.11
CA GLU A 31 -12.84 -5.64 -27.40
C GLU A 31 -14.36 -5.40 -27.51
N ASN A 32 -14.80 -4.77 -28.60
CA ASN A 32 -16.21 -4.37 -28.77
C ASN A 32 -16.95 -5.32 -29.69
N ARG A 33 -18.15 -5.78 -29.29
CA ARG A 33 -18.96 -6.71 -30.08
C ARG A 33 -20.45 -6.35 -30.08
N SER A 34 -21.12 -6.71 -31.17
CA SER A 34 -22.59 -6.65 -31.26
C SER A 34 -23.28 -7.71 -30.39
N TRP A 35 -22.54 -8.73 -29.94
CA TRP A 35 -23.03 -9.84 -29.15
C TRP A 35 -22.23 -10.04 -27.86
N ARG A 36 -22.88 -10.65 -26.87
CA ARG A 36 -22.33 -10.84 -25.52
C ARG A 36 -21.61 -12.19 -25.42
N LYS A 37 -20.33 -12.20 -25.00
CA LYS A 37 -19.64 -13.43 -24.59
C LYS A 37 -20.16 -13.92 -23.24
N LYS A 38 -20.37 -15.23 -23.11
CA LYS A 38 -20.55 -15.88 -21.81
C LYS A 38 -19.22 -15.91 -21.06
N ILE A 39 -19.21 -15.36 -19.85
CA ILE A 39 -18.06 -15.41 -18.93
C ILE A 39 -18.21 -16.63 -18.03
N HIS A 40 -17.15 -17.41 -17.94
CA HIS A 40 -17.08 -18.62 -17.13
C HIS A 40 -16.55 -18.27 -15.73
N LYS A 41 -17.03 -18.99 -14.71
CA LYS A 41 -16.50 -18.90 -13.33
C LYS A 41 -15.05 -19.39 -13.25
N ASP A 42 -14.72 -20.36 -14.08
CA ASP A 42 -13.35 -20.83 -14.28
C ASP A 42 -12.64 -19.84 -15.22
N ALA A 43 -11.74 -19.03 -14.65
CA ALA A 43 -11.02 -17.97 -15.36
C ALA A 43 -10.21 -18.52 -16.54
N CYS A 44 -9.68 -19.75 -16.44
CA CYS A 44 -8.92 -20.37 -17.53
C CYS A 44 -9.73 -20.46 -18.84
N LYS A 45 -11.07 -20.62 -18.75
CA LYS A 45 -11.98 -20.70 -19.91
C LYS A 45 -12.35 -19.34 -20.51
N ASN A 46 -11.85 -18.24 -19.95
CA ASN A 46 -12.04 -16.89 -20.48
C ASN A 46 -10.86 -16.40 -21.31
N TRP A 47 -9.80 -17.21 -21.46
CA TRP A 47 -8.76 -16.97 -22.46
C TRP A 47 -9.27 -17.25 -23.87
N LEU A 48 -8.83 -16.43 -24.82
CA LEU A 48 -9.08 -16.61 -26.25
C LEU A 48 -7.80 -16.33 -27.04
N PHE A 49 -7.56 -17.11 -28.09
CA PHE A 49 -6.57 -16.74 -29.10
C PHE A 49 -7.05 -15.52 -29.88
N VAL A 50 -6.15 -14.57 -30.11
CA VAL A 50 -6.40 -13.38 -30.94
C VAL A 50 -5.86 -13.66 -32.34
N HIS A 51 -6.78 -13.78 -33.29
CA HIS A 51 -6.46 -13.87 -34.71
C HIS A 51 -6.53 -12.48 -35.35
N ALA A 52 -5.45 -12.07 -36.02
CA ALA A 52 -5.39 -10.85 -36.80
C ALA A 52 -5.98 -11.09 -38.19
N SER A 53 -7.10 -10.43 -38.48
CA SER A 53 -7.80 -10.56 -39.75
C SER A 53 -6.97 -10.04 -40.94
N SER A 54 -7.15 -10.64 -42.11
CA SER A 54 -6.72 -10.05 -43.39
C SER A 54 -7.43 -8.73 -43.72
N LYS A 55 -8.56 -8.45 -43.08
CA LYS A 55 -9.30 -7.19 -43.25
C LYS A 55 -8.90 -6.19 -42.17
N TYR A 56 -8.57 -4.98 -42.59
CA TYR A 56 -8.35 -3.84 -41.69
C TYR A 56 -9.67 -3.15 -41.31
N ALA A 57 -9.64 -2.45 -40.18
CA ALA A 57 -10.64 -1.47 -39.78
C ALA A 57 -10.71 -0.34 -40.82
N SER A 58 -11.87 0.31 -40.93
CA SER A 58 -12.03 1.39 -41.91
C SER A 58 -11.13 2.58 -41.59
N LYS A 59 -10.74 3.36 -42.62
CA LYS A 59 -9.96 4.60 -42.43
C LYS A 59 -10.62 5.55 -41.41
N LYS A 60 -11.96 5.57 -41.34
CA LYS A 60 -12.74 6.38 -40.38
C LYS A 60 -12.59 5.90 -38.94
N GLU A 61 -12.48 4.58 -38.73
CA GLU A 61 -12.25 3.99 -37.42
C GLU A 61 -10.81 4.23 -36.95
N ILE A 62 -9.84 4.06 -37.86
CA ILE A 62 -8.41 4.26 -37.61
C ILE A 62 -8.11 5.72 -37.23
N LYS A 63 -8.68 6.70 -37.94
CA LYS A 63 -8.50 8.14 -37.63
C LYS A 63 -8.98 8.57 -36.23
N LYS A 64 -9.78 7.75 -35.54
CA LYS A 64 -10.27 8.03 -34.18
C LYS A 64 -9.35 7.46 -33.09
N ILE A 65 -8.28 6.79 -33.49
CA ILE A 65 -7.31 6.22 -32.57
C ILE A 65 -6.19 7.23 -32.44
N ASP A 66 -6.02 7.79 -31.26
CA ASP A 66 -4.90 8.66 -30.96
C ASP A 66 -3.61 7.82 -30.89
N ASN A 67 -2.54 8.31 -31.51
CA ASN A 67 -1.18 7.74 -31.42
C ASN A 67 -1.11 6.23 -31.71
N ILE A 68 -1.56 5.81 -32.90
CA ILE A 68 -1.25 4.45 -33.40
C ILE A 68 0.27 4.34 -33.54
N PRO A 69 0.93 3.37 -32.88
CA PRO A 69 2.39 3.23 -32.99
C PRO A 69 2.78 2.83 -34.42
N ASP A 70 3.55 3.68 -35.10
CA ASP A 70 4.06 3.41 -36.45
C ASP A 70 5.06 2.23 -36.48
N ASN A 71 5.69 1.93 -35.34
CA ASN A 71 6.75 0.93 -35.22
C ASN A 71 6.25 -0.49 -34.94
N PHE A 72 4.94 -0.73 -34.96
CA PHE A 72 4.41 -2.07 -34.73
C PHE A 72 4.27 -2.86 -36.03
N ASP A 73 4.66 -4.13 -35.98
CA ASP A 73 4.24 -5.07 -37.00
C ASP A 73 2.72 -5.33 -36.87
N TYR A 74 2.03 -5.26 -38.00
CA TYR A 74 0.59 -5.49 -38.12
C TYR A 74 0.35 -6.74 -38.95
N PRO A 75 0.71 -7.92 -38.44
CA PRO A 75 0.56 -9.16 -39.19
C PRO A 75 -0.92 -9.45 -39.45
N SER A 76 -1.21 -10.23 -40.48
CA SER A 76 -2.57 -10.57 -40.87
C SER A 76 -2.67 -12.04 -41.23
N SER A 77 -3.89 -12.59 -41.20
CA SER A 77 -4.16 -14.02 -41.44
C SER A 77 -3.37 -14.96 -40.51
N CYS A 78 -3.25 -14.59 -39.25
CA CYS A 78 -2.52 -15.39 -38.25
C CYS A 78 -3.05 -15.18 -36.84
N ILE A 79 -2.84 -16.17 -35.97
CA ILE A 79 -2.97 -16.02 -34.52
C ILE A 79 -1.69 -15.37 -34.01
N ILE A 80 -1.83 -14.29 -33.25
CA ILE A 80 -0.71 -13.42 -32.83
C ILE A 80 -0.50 -13.40 -31.32
N GLY A 81 -1.38 -14.07 -30.58
CA GLY A 81 -1.32 -14.11 -29.13
C GLY A 81 -2.64 -14.55 -28.51
N MET A 82 -2.77 -14.27 -27.22
CA MET A 82 -3.96 -14.57 -26.43
C MET A 82 -4.38 -13.37 -25.60
N MET A 83 -5.67 -13.30 -25.30
CA MET A 83 -6.23 -12.33 -24.36
C MET A 83 -7.15 -13.03 -23.36
N HIS A 84 -7.10 -12.58 -22.11
CA HIS A 84 -8.04 -12.99 -21.08
C HIS A 84 -9.17 -11.97 -20.96
N ILE A 85 -10.41 -12.45 -20.92
CA ILE A 85 -11.59 -11.61 -20.75
C ILE A 85 -12.07 -11.68 -19.31
N ASN A 86 -11.88 -10.61 -18.54
CA ASN A 86 -12.34 -10.52 -17.17
C ASN A 86 -13.88 -10.49 -17.08
N CYS A 87 -14.50 -9.57 -17.83
CA CYS A 87 -15.93 -9.33 -17.76
C CYS A 87 -16.50 -8.74 -19.05
N VAL A 88 -17.83 -8.75 -19.18
CA VAL A 88 -18.55 -8.09 -20.26
C VAL A 88 -19.56 -7.11 -19.68
N GLY A 89 -19.49 -5.84 -20.09
CA GLY A 89 -20.41 -4.78 -19.65
C GLY A 89 -20.86 -3.88 -20.79
N LYS A 90 -21.83 -3.00 -20.53
CA LYS A 90 -22.26 -1.98 -21.50
C LYS A 90 -21.37 -0.74 -21.39
N VAL A 91 -21.31 0.05 -22.45
CA VAL A 91 -20.64 1.37 -22.42
C VAL A 91 -21.27 2.30 -21.36
N SER A 92 -22.59 2.24 -21.16
CA SER A 92 -23.29 3.02 -20.12
C SER A 92 -22.80 2.73 -18.71
N ASP A 93 -22.35 1.50 -18.48
CA ASP A 93 -21.95 1.01 -17.15
C ASP A 93 -20.44 1.26 -16.93
N ALA A 94 -19.73 1.69 -17.98
CA ALA A 94 -18.33 2.06 -17.90
C ALA A 94 -18.21 3.38 -17.13
N VAL A 95 -17.97 3.31 -15.83
CA VAL A 95 -17.86 4.51 -14.97
C VAL A 95 -16.62 5.40 -15.30
N HIS A 96 -15.84 5.04 -16.33
CA HIS A 96 -14.94 5.94 -17.05
C HIS A 96 -15.18 5.80 -18.56
N LYS A 97 -15.13 6.92 -19.29
CA LYS A 97 -15.08 6.94 -20.75
C LYS A 97 -13.74 6.32 -21.22
N CYS A 98 -13.61 5.00 -21.15
CA CYS A 98 -12.53 4.31 -21.86
C CYS A 98 -12.71 4.63 -23.35
N SER A 99 -11.74 5.31 -23.96
CA SER A 99 -11.79 5.77 -25.36
C SER A 99 -12.04 4.63 -26.35
N TRP A 100 -11.68 3.40 -25.94
CA TRP A 100 -11.86 2.18 -26.73
C TRP A 100 -13.27 1.59 -26.67
N ALA A 101 -14.07 1.86 -25.62
CA ALA A 101 -15.36 1.20 -25.41
C ALA A 101 -16.46 1.76 -26.33
N LYS A 102 -17.09 0.89 -27.13
CA LYS A 102 -18.12 1.24 -28.13
C LYS A 102 -19.20 0.15 -28.26
N GLY A 103 -20.44 0.57 -28.46
CA GLY A 103 -21.56 -0.34 -28.72
C GLY A 103 -22.14 -0.99 -27.46
N PRO A 104 -22.96 -2.05 -27.59
CA PRO A 104 -23.71 -2.59 -26.46
C PRO A 104 -22.92 -3.57 -25.58
N ASN A 105 -21.86 -4.23 -26.10
CA ASN A 105 -21.09 -5.21 -25.34
C ASN A 105 -19.58 -4.94 -25.45
N CYS A 106 -18.99 -4.51 -24.34
CA CYS A 106 -17.56 -4.30 -24.17
C CYS A 106 -16.97 -5.49 -23.41
N TRP A 107 -16.07 -6.23 -24.04
CA TRP A 107 -15.33 -7.33 -23.42
C TRP A 107 -14.05 -6.75 -22.84
N TYR A 108 -13.97 -6.71 -21.52
CA TYR A 108 -12.87 -6.10 -20.81
C TYR A 108 -11.71 -7.08 -20.67
N ILE A 109 -10.56 -6.70 -21.20
CA ILE A 109 -9.33 -7.48 -21.24
C ILE A 109 -8.45 -7.08 -20.06
N ASP A 110 -7.97 -8.04 -19.28
CA ASP A 110 -7.15 -7.83 -18.08
C ASP A 110 -5.79 -8.52 -18.16
N ALA A 111 -5.54 -9.36 -19.16
CA ALA A 111 -4.23 -9.90 -19.46
C ALA A 111 -4.10 -10.27 -20.94
N VAL A 112 -2.90 -10.15 -21.49
CA VAL A 112 -2.55 -10.65 -22.83
C VAL A 112 -1.23 -11.40 -22.82
N ILE A 113 -1.11 -12.35 -23.74
CA ILE A 113 0.14 -13.07 -24.03
C ILE A 113 0.45 -12.81 -25.50
N LYS A 114 1.59 -12.15 -25.77
CA LYS A 114 2.07 -11.95 -27.13
C LYS A 114 2.88 -13.17 -27.56
N PHE A 115 2.55 -13.74 -28.72
CA PHE A 115 3.36 -14.81 -29.30
C PHE A 115 4.63 -14.23 -29.91
N LYS A 116 5.73 -14.98 -29.78
CA LYS A 116 7.02 -14.62 -30.38
C LYS A 116 6.92 -14.68 -31.91
N THR A 117 6.19 -15.68 -32.40
CA THR A 117 5.99 -15.92 -33.83
C THR A 117 4.50 -16.03 -34.14
N PRO A 118 3.94 -15.22 -35.06
CA PRO A 118 2.57 -15.37 -35.53
C PRO A 118 2.34 -16.75 -36.17
N ILE A 119 1.20 -17.38 -35.90
CA ILE A 119 0.81 -18.69 -36.44
C ILE A 119 -0.16 -18.48 -37.61
N PRO A 120 0.23 -18.70 -38.88
CA PRO A 120 -0.64 -18.48 -40.03
C PRO A 120 -1.88 -19.37 -40.01
N THR A 121 -3.06 -18.77 -40.16
CA THR A 121 -4.33 -19.51 -40.28
C THR A 121 -5.47 -18.61 -40.77
N THR A 122 -6.51 -19.21 -41.32
CA THR A 122 -7.70 -18.50 -41.79
C THR A 122 -8.67 -18.25 -40.63
N GLY A 123 -8.98 -16.97 -40.37
CA GLY A 123 -9.94 -16.59 -39.34
C GLY A 123 -11.38 -16.93 -39.73
N LYS A 124 -12.23 -17.16 -38.72
CA LYS A 124 -13.67 -17.45 -38.90
C LYS A 124 -14.55 -16.45 -38.15
N LEU A 125 -15.85 -16.45 -38.45
CA LEU A 125 -16.87 -15.66 -37.73
C LEU A 125 -17.18 -16.30 -36.37
N GLY A 126 -17.49 -15.47 -35.37
CA GLY A 126 -17.77 -15.94 -34.01
C GLY A 126 -16.50 -16.41 -33.28
N GLN A 127 -16.68 -17.09 -32.14
CA GLN A 127 -15.61 -17.87 -31.50
C GLN A 127 -15.48 -19.20 -32.24
N TRP A 128 -14.25 -19.62 -32.53
CA TRP A 128 -14.00 -20.80 -33.34
C TRP A 128 -12.82 -21.61 -32.80
N ASP A 129 -12.84 -22.91 -33.06
CA ASP A 129 -11.78 -23.82 -32.63
C ASP A 129 -10.63 -23.80 -33.65
N PRO A 130 -9.37 -23.60 -33.18
CA PRO A 130 -8.20 -23.71 -34.04
C PRO A 130 -8.10 -25.09 -34.70
N ASP A 131 -7.56 -25.10 -35.92
CA ASP A 131 -7.33 -26.35 -36.66
C ASP A 131 -6.40 -27.29 -35.85
N PRO A 132 -6.73 -28.59 -35.72
CA PRO A 132 -5.89 -29.57 -35.04
C PRO A 132 -4.42 -29.58 -35.48
N SER A 133 -4.15 -29.29 -36.75
CA SER A 133 -2.79 -29.21 -37.29
C SER A 133 -1.92 -28.11 -36.66
N LEU A 134 -2.53 -27.13 -35.98
CA LEU A 134 -1.85 -26.01 -35.33
C LEU A 134 -1.63 -26.21 -33.83
N HIS A 135 -2.15 -27.29 -33.25
CA HIS A 135 -2.20 -27.47 -31.79
C HIS A 135 -0.81 -27.51 -31.15
N ASP A 136 0.17 -28.16 -31.79
CA ASP A 136 1.54 -28.21 -31.29
C ASP A 136 2.18 -26.81 -31.30
N GLN A 137 2.06 -26.08 -32.41
CA GLN A 137 2.59 -24.71 -32.53
C GLN A 137 1.94 -23.76 -31.51
N LEU A 138 0.64 -23.90 -31.25
CA LEU A 138 -0.07 -23.11 -30.24
C LEU A 138 0.44 -23.44 -28.85
N THR A 139 0.63 -24.73 -28.54
CA THR A 139 1.16 -25.19 -27.24
C THR A 139 2.57 -24.66 -27.00
N ASP A 140 3.41 -24.70 -28.02
CA ASP A 140 4.78 -24.16 -27.97
C ASP A 140 4.76 -22.66 -27.71
N GLN A 141 4.01 -21.88 -28.51
CA GLN A 141 3.92 -20.43 -28.33
C GLN A 141 3.33 -20.03 -26.97
N ILE A 142 2.37 -20.78 -26.43
CA ILE A 142 1.86 -20.55 -25.07
C ILE A 142 2.96 -20.77 -24.05
N THR A 143 3.65 -21.91 -24.11
CA THR A 143 4.69 -22.29 -23.15
C THR A 143 5.85 -21.29 -23.16
N ASP A 144 6.26 -20.87 -24.36
CA ASP A 144 7.35 -19.93 -24.60
C ASP A 144 7.07 -18.50 -24.12
N SER A 145 5.80 -18.09 -24.15
CA SER A 145 5.38 -16.74 -23.80
C SER A 145 4.66 -16.65 -22.45
N MET A 146 4.47 -17.76 -21.73
CA MET A 146 3.73 -17.79 -20.46
C MET A 146 4.33 -16.88 -19.38
N TYR A 147 5.66 -16.68 -19.42
CA TYR A 147 6.35 -15.78 -18.48
C TYR A 147 6.31 -14.31 -18.90
N SER A 148 5.73 -13.99 -20.05
CA SER A 148 5.63 -12.64 -20.61
C SER A 148 4.18 -12.11 -20.63
N ILE A 149 3.32 -12.62 -19.74
CA ILE A 149 1.96 -12.11 -19.58
C ILE A 149 2.01 -10.60 -19.29
N ILE A 150 1.31 -9.82 -20.10
CA ILE A 150 1.09 -8.39 -19.90
C ILE A 150 -0.26 -8.20 -19.20
N PRO A 151 -0.29 -7.89 -17.90
CA PRO A 151 -1.55 -7.57 -17.21
C PRO A 151 -2.08 -6.21 -17.71
N LEU A 152 -3.33 -6.22 -18.19
CA LEU A 152 -4.12 -5.06 -18.67
C LEU A 152 -5.28 -4.70 -17.72
N ASP A 153 -5.22 -5.26 -16.52
CA ASP A 153 -6.04 -4.85 -15.40
C ASP A 153 -5.87 -3.35 -15.09
N ASN A 154 -4.79 -2.72 -15.56
CA ASN A 154 -4.39 -1.34 -15.31
C ASN A 154 -4.49 -1.03 -13.81
N ILE A 155 -4.05 -1.99 -12.99
CA ILE A 155 -3.87 -1.78 -11.56
C ILE A 155 -2.53 -1.10 -11.38
N GLU A 156 -2.61 0.10 -10.83
CA GLU A 156 -1.49 0.97 -10.51
C GLU A 156 -1.61 1.41 -9.06
N PHE A 157 -0.47 1.69 -8.42
CA PHE A 157 -0.44 2.30 -7.10
C PHE A 157 -0.02 3.76 -7.24
N VAL A 158 -0.99 4.65 -7.19
CA VAL A 158 -0.76 6.09 -7.33
C VAL A 158 -0.46 6.67 -5.96
N LYS A 159 0.69 7.33 -5.83
CA LYS A 159 1.07 8.05 -4.61
C LYS A 159 0.45 9.45 -4.59
N LYS A 160 -0.22 9.81 -3.50
CA LYS A 160 -0.65 11.17 -3.18
C LYS A 160 -0.13 11.51 -1.79
N GLU A 161 0.72 12.53 -1.70
CA GLU A 161 1.49 12.83 -0.49
C GLU A 161 2.27 11.56 -0.05
N ASP A 162 2.01 11.03 1.14
CA ASP A 162 2.63 9.82 1.69
C ASP A 162 1.75 8.56 1.59
N ILE A 163 0.64 8.64 0.85
CA ILE A 163 -0.36 7.58 0.78
C ILE A 163 -0.46 7.03 -0.64
N TYR A 164 -0.36 5.72 -0.76
CA TYR A 164 -0.60 4.97 -2.00
C TYR A 164 -2.06 4.55 -2.09
N TYR A 165 -2.62 4.69 -3.27
CA TYR A 165 -3.97 4.28 -3.61
C TYR A 165 -3.91 3.20 -4.70
N ALA A 166 -4.62 2.10 -4.51
CA ALA A 166 -4.83 1.15 -5.61
C ALA A 166 -5.84 1.75 -6.60
N VAL A 167 -5.41 1.92 -7.84
CA VAL A 167 -6.21 2.46 -8.92
C VAL A 167 -6.30 1.41 -10.00
N GLN A 168 -7.52 0.96 -10.31
CA GLN A 168 -7.78 0.07 -11.43
C GLN A 168 -8.48 0.86 -12.54
N ARG A 169 -7.81 0.98 -13.70
CA ARG A 169 -8.35 1.69 -14.88
C ARG A 169 -8.82 3.11 -14.54
N GLY A 170 -8.05 3.84 -13.74
CA GLY A 170 -8.36 5.21 -13.33
C GLY A 170 -9.38 5.36 -12.19
N LYS A 171 -9.92 4.27 -11.62
CA LYS A 171 -10.78 4.35 -10.41
C LYS A 171 -10.07 3.78 -9.21
N TYR A 172 -10.30 4.42 -8.06
CA TYR A 172 -9.92 3.84 -6.80
C TYR A 172 -10.61 2.49 -6.59
N MET A 173 -9.82 1.46 -6.33
CA MET A 173 -10.33 0.18 -5.87
C MET A 173 -10.78 0.34 -4.41
N THR A 174 -11.95 -0.20 -4.07
CA THR A 174 -12.45 -0.18 -2.70
C THR A 174 -11.88 -1.34 -1.89
N TRP A 175 -11.95 -1.25 -0.56
CA TRP A 175 -11.64 -2.37 0.32
C TRP A 175 -12.39 -3.65 -0.03
N GLU A 176 -13.69 -3.56 -0.35
CA GLU A 176 -14.49 -4.71 -0.78
C GLU A 176 -13.90 -5.38 -2.03
N SER A 177 -13.54 -4.59 -3.04
CA SER A 177 -12.94 -5.13 -4.26
C SER A 177 -11.59 -5.77 -3.98
N ILE A 178 -10.75 -5.14 -3.16
CA ILE A 178 -9.42 -5.66 -2.80
C ILE A 178 -9.55 -6.98 -2.04
N ILE A 179 -10.41 -7.06 -1.03
CA ILE A 179 -10.59 -8.27 -0.22
C ILE A 179 -11.09 -9.42 -1.11
N ARG A 180 -12.05 -9.15 -2.00
CA ARG A 180 -12.51 -10.14 -2.98
C ARG A 180 -11.34 -10.63 -3.85
N SER A 181 -10.57 -9.71 -4.42
CA SER A 181 -9.40 -10.02 -5.24
C SER A 181 -8.34 -10.85 -4.51
N LEU A 182 -8.07 -10.56 -3.24
CA LEU A 182 -7.12 -11.33 -2.42
C LEU A 182 -7.61 -12.77 -2.14
N ILE A 183 -8.91 -12.97 -1.97
CA ILE A 183 -9.49 -14.27 -1.63
C ILE A 183 -9.63 -15.17 -2.86
N GLU A 184 -9.88 -14.59 -4.03
CA GLU A 184 -10.02 -15.33 -5.29
C GLU A 184 -8.65 -15.82 -5.79
N LYS A 185 -8.57 -17.08 -6.27
CA LYS A 185 -7.28 -17.77 -6.51
C LYS A 185 -6.52 -17.29 -7.77
N THR A 186 -7.05 -16.31 -8.51
CA THR A 186 -6.60 -15.98 -9.87
C THR A 186 -6.60 -14.47 -10.18
N ASP A 187 -6.72 -13.59 -9.18
CA ASP A 187 -6.81 -12.14 -9.43
C ASP A 187 -5.41 -11.50 -9.58
N THR A 188 -5.29 -10.63 -10.58
CA THR A 188 -4.10 -9.88 -10.93
C THR A 188 -3.68 -8.87 -9.85
N PHE A 189 -4.61 -8.38 -9.01
CA PHE A 189 -4.30 -7.44 -7.93
C PHE A 189 -3.25 -7.99 -6.96
N THR A 190 -3.35 -9.26 -6.56
CA THR A 190 -2.39 -9.85 -5.61
C THR A 190 -0.97 -9.82 -6.19
N TYR A 191 -0.82 -10.15 -7.47
CA TYR A 191 0.47 -10.10 -8.15
C TYR A 191 0.96 -8.67 -8.30
N LYS A 192 0.09 -7.72 -8.63
CA LYS A 192 0.42 -6.29 -8.71
C LYS A 192 0.85 -5.71 -7.37
N LEU A 193 0.18 -6.07 -6.29
CA LEU A 193 0.57 -5.70 -4.93
C LEU A 193 1.95 -6.26 -4.60
N ILE A 194 2.22 -7.53 -4.89
CA ILE A 194 3.54 -8.15 -4.67
C ILE A 194 4.62 -7.43 -5.49
N GLN A 195 4.38 -7.17 -6.77
CA GLN A 195 5.31 -6.43 -7.64
C GLN A 195 5.59 -5.02 -7.12
N PHE A 196 4.55 -4.31 -6.69
CA PHE A 196 4.69 -2.98 -6.10
C PHE A 196 5.52 -3.01 -4.82
N LEU A 197 5.25 -3.97 -3.92
CA LEU A 197 6.02 -4.13 -2.69
C LEU A 197 7.49 -4.46 -2.95
N LEU A 198 7.75 -5.28 -3.97
CA LEU A 198 9.10 -5.59 -4.44
C LEU A 198 9.84 -4.38 -5.00
N SER A 199 9.13 -3.42 -5.62
CA SER A 199 9.73 -2.22 -6.20
C SER A 199 10.10 -1.15 -5.16
N ILE A 200 9.76 -1.35 -3.88
CA ILE A 200 10.10 -0.40 -2.82
C ILE A 200 11.59 -0.53 -2.47
N ASP A 201 12.32 0.57 -2.63
CA ASP A 201 13.76 0.67 -2.40
C ASP A 201 14.13 0.95 -0.93
N TYR A 202 13.48 0.23 -0.01
CA TYR A 202 13.80 0.26 1.42
C TYR A 202 14.18 -1.14 1.89
N ASN A 203 15.30 -1.27 2.60
CA ASN A 203 15.76 -2.58 3.13
C ASN A 203 14.69 -3.26 3.99
N ALA A 204 14.01 -2.50 4.84
CA ALA A 204 12.79 -2.91 5.53
C ALA A 204 11.81 -1.73 5.67
N TYR A 205 10.52 -2.03 5.70
CA TYR A 205 9.48 -1.01 5.83
C TYR A 205 8.24 -1.53 6.56
N PHE A 206 7.49 -0.61 7.15
CA PHE A 206 6.12 -0.85 7.59
C PHE A 206 5.15 -0.53 6.46
N TRP A 207 4.13 -1.35 6.34
CA TRP A 207 2.96 -1.18 5.50
C TRP A 207 1.73 -1.03 6.39
N GLU A 208 1.00 0.06 6.22
CA GLU A 208 -0.10 0.44 7.11
C GLU A 208 -1.29 0.95 6.29
N CYS A 209 -2.49 0.47 6.59
CA CYS A 209 -3.73 0.95 5.98
C CYS A 209 -4.57 1.73 6.97
N ASP A 210 -5.41 2.64 6.47
CA ASP A 210 -6.45 3.23 7.31
C ASP A 210 -7.50 2.19 7.75
N GLN A 211 -8.45 2.65 8.58
CA GLN A 211 -9.56 1.81 8.98
C GLN A 211 -10.31 1.29 7.76
N VAL A 212 -10.55 -0.02 7.74
CA VAL A 212 -11.28 -0.73 6.70
C VAL A 212 -12.72 -0.21 6.67
N ASP A 213 -13.07 0.38 5.53
CA ASP A 213 -14.43 0.73 5.15
C ASP A 213 -14.63 0.14 3.76
N MET A 214 -15.47 -0.89 3.66
CA MET A 214 -15.68 -1.71 2.46
C MET A 214 -15.98 -0.86 1.22
N LYS A 215 -16.60 0.31 1.40
CA LYS A 215 -17.02 1.21 0.31
C LYS A 215 -16.00 2.29 -0.02
N LYS A 216 -15.03 2.53 0.86
CA LYS A 216 -13.99 3.55 0.62
C LYS A 216 -12.81 3.00 -0.18
N PRO A 217 -12.08 3.90 -0.87
CA PRO A 217 -10.81 3.57 -1.50
C PRO A 217 -9.85 2.84 -0.56
N PHE A 218 -9.34 1.70 -1.01
CA PHE A 218 -8.21 1.05 -0.38
C PHE A 218 -6.96 1.92 -0.58
N ARG A 219 -6.28 2.18 0.53
CA ARG A 219 -5.06 2.97 0.55
C ARG A 219 -4.14 2.53 1.69
N PHE A 220 -2.86 2.79 1.52
CA PHE A 220 -1.85 2.43 2.52
C PHE A 220 -0.65 3.38 2.45
N ALA A 221 0.09 3.45 3.54
CA ALA A 221 1.36 4.16 3.63
C ALA A 221 2.51 3.16 3.79
N ILE A 222 3.69 3.56 3.35
CA ILE A 222 4.95 2.82 3.50
C ILE A 222 5.91 3.68 4.31
N PHE A 223 6.47 3.12 5.38
CA PHE A 223 7.44 3.80 6.23
C PHE A 223 8.74 3.03 6.26
N ASN A 224 9.85 3.68 5.87
CA ASN A 224 11.18 3.08 5.98
C ASN A 224 11.51 2.77 7.45
N SER A 225 12.09 1.60 7.72
CA SER A 225 12.52 1.22 9.07
C SER A 225 13.95 0.70 9.06
N LYS A 226 14.90 1.55 9.46
CA LYS A 226 16.29 1.17 9.67
C LYS A 226 16.42 0.13 10.79
N THR A 227 15.69 0.32 11.89
CA THR A 227 15.67 -0.62 13.02
C THR A 227 15.23 -2.01 12.59
N LEU A 228 14.17 -2.14 11.78
CA LEU A 228 13.71 -3.46 11.31
C LEU A 228 14.71 -4.08 10.32
N ALA A 229 15.41 -3.26 9.53
CA ALA A 229 16.42 -3.74 8.57
C ALA A 229 17.65 -4.37 9.25
N GLU A 230 17.94 -3.99 10.50
CA GLU A 230 19.06 -4.52 11.29
C GLU A 230 18.66 -5.77 12.12
N ARG A 231 17.38 -6.14 12.13
CA ARG A 231 16.90 -7.32 12.86
C ARG A 231 17.28 -8.59 12.10
N LYS A 232 17.44 -9.67 12.86
CA LYS A 232 17.52 -11.04 12.32
C LYS A 232 16.20 -11.74 12.58
N GLN A 233 15.84 -12.64 11.67
CA GLN A 233 14.68 -13.50 11.82
C GLN A 233 14.69 -14.21 13.19
N GLU A 234 13.56 -14.17 13.88
CA GLU A 234 13.35 -14.92 15.11
C GLU A 234 12.72 -16.29 14.79
N ASP A 235 13.53 -17.35 14.65
CA ASP A 235 13.04 -18.69 14.30
C ASP A 235 12.11 -19.32 15.34
N ASN A 236 12.14 -18.82 16.57
CA ASN A 236 11.23 -19.22 17.65
C ASN A 236 10.02 -18.28 17.78
N ALA A 237 9.82 -17.35 16.85
CA ALA A 237 8.68 -16.44 16.81
C ALA A 237 7.37 -17.24 16.87
N PHE A 238 6.44 -16.76 17.69
CA PHE A 238 5.12 -17.39 17.87
C PHE A 238 5.23 -18.90 18.18
N LYS A 239 6.20 -19.29 19.01
CA LYS A 239 6.59 -20.67 19.39
C LYS A 239 5.52 -21.73 19.11
N GLY A 240 5.75 -22.52 18.06
CA GLY A 240 4.90 -23.64 17.63
C GLY A 240 3.82 -23.31 16.59
N VAL A 241 3.48 -22.04 16.39
CA VAL A 241 2.41 -21.62 15.46
C VAL A 241 2.89 -21.55 14.01
N ILE A 242 4.11 -21.03 13.78
CA ILE A 242 4.69 -20.85 12.43
C ILE A 242 5.04 -22.18 11.73
N ASN A 243 5.14 -23.28 12.49
CA ASN A 243 5.37 -24.64 11.98
C ASN A 243 4.04 -25.28 11.54
N CYS A 244 3.47 -24.76 10.45
CA CYS A 244 2.09 -25.05 10.06
C CYS A 244 1.86 -26.32 9.21
N GLY A 245 2.81 -27.27 9.15
CA GLY A 245 2.77 -28.40 8.22
C GLY A 245 2.74 -27.94 6.76
N ASN A 246 1.83 -28.47 5.93
CA ASN A 246 1.72 -28.13 4.51
C ASN A 246 1.13 -26.74 4.20
N ARG A 247 0.64 -26.01 5.21
CA ARG A 247 0.11 -24.65 5.02
C ARG A 247 1.24 -23.67 4.71
N LEU A 248 0.90 -22.63 3.96
CA LEU A 248 1.84 -21.57 3.54
C LEU A 248 1.72 -20.28 4.37
N ALA A 249 0.56 -20.05 4.99
CA ALA A 249 0.28 -18.95 5.90
C ALA A 249 -0.81 -19.36 6.91
N ILE A 250 -0.82 -18.72 8.08
CA ILE A 250 -1.76 -19.01 9.18
C ILE A 250 -2.25 -17.71 9.82
N ALA A 251 -3.47 -17.75 10.37
CA ALA A 251 -4.06 -16.67 11.14
C ALA A 251 -4.39 -17.17 12.56
N PHE A 252 -4.12 -16.37 13.58
CA PHE A 252 -4.36 -16.70 14.99
C PHE A 252 -4.45 -15.43 15.85
N PRO A 253 -5.14 -15.47 17.02
CA PRO A 253 -5.17 -14.33 17.93
C PRO A 253 -3.80 -14.11 18.60
N SER A 254 -3.44 -12.85 18.84
CA SER A 254 -2.28 -12.48 19.66
C SER A 254 -2.43 -12.93 21.12
N LEU A 255 -1.36 -12.84 21.92
CA LEU A 255 -1.37 -13.21 23.35
C LEU A 255 -2.45 -12.47 24.16
N SER A 256 -2.64 -11.17 23.89
CA SER A 256 -3.69 -10.35 24.51
C SER A 256 -5.10 -10.63 23.94
N LYS A 257 -5.21 -11.45 22.89
CA LYS A 257 -6.44 -11.84 22.17
C LYS A 257 -7.24 -10.68 21.56
N ASP A 258 -6.71 -9.47 21.58
CA ASP A 258 -7.36 -8.26 21.09
C ASP A 258 -6.99 -7.89 19.65
N VAL A 259 -6.19 -8.74 19.01
CA VAL A 259 -5.63 -8.58 17.67
C VAL A 259 -5.55 -9.95 17.02
N HIS A 260 -5.93 -10.03 15.74
CA HIS A 260 -5.64 -11.18 14.89
C HIS A 260 -4.33 -10.93 14.13
N LEU A 261 -3.45 -11.93 14.15
CA LEU A 261 -2.19 -11.93 13.42
C LEU A 261 -2.29 -12.90 12.25
N VAL A 262 -1.88 -12.45 11.07
CA VAL A 262 -1.68 -13.29 9.90
C VAL A 262 -0.18 -13.34 9.59
N VAL A 263 0.39 -14.54 9.55
CA VAL A 263 1.85 -14.74 9.38
C VAL A 263 2.12 -15.78 8.29
N PRO A 264 3.25 -15.69 7.56
CA PRO A 264 3.71 -16.78 6.73
C PRO A 264 4.17 -17.95 7.60
N CYS A 265 3.98 -19.17 7.11
CA CYS A 265 4.49 -20.38 7.78
C CYS A 265 5.95 -20.64 7.38
N TYR A 266 6.75 -21.18 8.29
CA TYR A 266 8.16 -21.46 8.00
C TYR A 266 8.31 -22.51 6.89
N LYS A 267 9.17 -22.23 5.89
CA LYS A 267 9.51 -23.13 4.77
C LYS A 267 11.02 -23.24 4.49
N SER A 268 11.88 -22.78 5.40
CA SER A 268 13.36 -22.73 5.32
C SER A 268 14.00 -22.02 4.12
N VAL A 269 13.25 -21.74 3.05
CA VAL A 269 13.75 -21.17 1.78
C VAL A 269 13.59 -19.66 1.68
N ALA A 270 13.09 -18.98 2.73
CA ALA A 270 12.78 -17.56 2.69
C ALA A 270 13.16 -16.87 4.00
N ASP A 271 13.39 -15.57 3.92
CA ASP A 271 13.57 -14.67 5.05
C ASP A 271 12.22 -14.05 5.43
N TYR A 272 11.78 -14.32 6.65
CA TYR A 272 10.51 -13.88 7.21
C TYR A 272 10.66 -12.66 8.12
N THR A 273 11.82 -12.02 8.23
CA THR A 273 12.09 -10.90 9.17
C THR A 273 11.09 -9.76 9.01
N SER A 274 10.77 -9.38 7.77
CA SER A 274 9.92 -8.24 7.44
C SER A 274 9.08 -8.48 6.18
N LEU A 275 8.15 -7.58 5.87
CA LEU A 275 7.42 -7.65 4.61
C LEU A 275 8.36 -7.50 3.41
N ALA A 276 9.36 -6.63 3.52
CA ALA A 276 10.33 -6.38 2.45
C ALA A 276 11.16 -7.63 2.12
N THR A 277 11.75 -8.27 3.13
CA THR A 277 12.57 -9.48 2.94
C THR A 277 11.73 -10.67 2.49
N PHE A 278 10.53 -10.83 3.04
CA PHE A 278 9.58 -11.85 2.60
C PHE A 278 9.19 -11.67 1.13
N SER A 279 8.86 -10.44 0.71
CA SER A 279 8.52 -10.15 -0.69
C SER A 279 9.68 -10.48 -1.64
N ARG A 280 10.93 -10.22 -1.24
CA ARG A 280 12.13 -10.50 -2.05
C ARG A 280 12.52 -11.96 -2.14
N THR A 281 12.31 -12.73 -1.07
CA THR A 281 12.91 -14.08 -0.94
C THR A 281 11.91 -15.22 -0.99
N ALA A 282 10.65 -14.99 -0.59
CA ALA A 282 9.68 -16.08 -0.52
C ALA A 282 9.16 -16.49 -1.91
N PRO A 283 8.93 -17.80 -2.16
CA PRO A 283 8.31 -18.24 -3.40
C PRO A 283 6.97 -17.56 -3.65
N ILE A 284 6.69 -17.18 -4.89
CA ILE A 284 5.46 -16.45 -5.26
C ILE A 284 4.18 -17.15 -4.76
N LYS A 285 4.16 -18.49 -4.81
CA LYS A 285 3.06 -19.32 -4.29
C LYS A 285 2.79 -19.08 -2.81
N GLN A 286 3.84 -18.89 -2.00
CA GLN A 286 3.71 -18.58 -0.58
C GLN A 286 3.22 -17.14 -0.37
N GLN A 287 3.74 -16.17 -1.13
CA GLN A 287 3.30 -14.78 -1.03
C GLN A 287 1.81 -14.62 -1.38
N VAL A 288 1.34 -15.27 -2.45
CA VAL A 288 -0.08 -15.29 -2.82
C VAL A 288 -0.93 -15.94 -1.73
N ALA A 289 -0.48 -17.06 -1.16
CA ALA A 289 -1.20 -17.73 -0.07
C ALA A 289 -1.27 -16.89 1.22
N PHE A 290 -0.21 -16.13 1.50
CA PHE A 290 -0.15 -15.18 2.61
C PHE A 290 -1.17 -14.05 2.43
N TRP A 291 -1.14 -13.35 1.30
CA TRP A 291 -2.08 -12.26 1.00
C TRP A 291 -3.53 -12.72 0.93
N LYS A 292 -3.78 -13.93 0.43
CA LYS A 292 -5.09 -14.57 0.53
C LYS A 292 -5.52 -14.78 1.97
N LYS A 293 -4.63 -15.24 2.85
CA LYS A 293 -4.93 -15.42 4.28
C LYS A 293 -5.23 -14.07 4.93
N VAL A 294 -4.54 -12.99 4.54
CA VAL A 294 -4.82 -11.63 5.00
C VAL A 294 -6.25 -11.23 4.61
N GLY A 295 -6.61 -11.31 3.32
CA GLY A 295 -7.96 -10.97 2.84
C GLY A 295 -9.07 -11.76 3.56
N GLN A 296 -8.84 -13.05 3.84
CA GLN A 296 -9.79 -13.91 4.57
C GLN A 296 -10.09 -13.47 6.01
N ASN A 297 -9.24 -12.63 6.62
CA ASN A 297 -9.35 -12.26 8.03
C ASN A 297 -9.71 -10.79 8.26
N ILE A 298 -9.80 -9.97 7.21
CA ILE A 298 -10.16 -8.55 7.32
C ILE A 298 -11.69 -8.39 7.39
N LYS A 299 -12.17 -7.48 8.24
CA LYS A 299 -13.57 -7.09 8.38
C LYS A 299 -13.74 -5.57 8.40
N GLU A 300 -14.97 -5.12 8.20
CA GLU A 300 -15.36 -3.72 8.36
C GLU A 300 -14.93 -3.18 9.74
N GLY A 301 -14.31 -2.00 9.76
CA GLY A 301 -13.85 -1.34 10.98
C GLY A 301 -12.48 -1.79 11.48
N ASP A 302 -11.85 -2.80 10.87
CA ASP A 302 -10.51 -3.24 11.25
C ASP A 302 -9.43 -2.23 10.83
N TRP A 303 -8.32 -2.24 11.54
CA TRP A 303 -7.07 -1.57 11.20
C TRP A 303 -6.04 -2.63 10.82
N VAL A 304 -5.41 -2.45 9.66
CA VAL A 304 -4.51 -3.44 9.05
C VAL A 304 -3.10 -2.85 8.89
N SER A 305 -2.10 -3.48 9.51
CA SER A 305 -0.69 -3.03 9.42
C SER A 305 0.31 -4.17 9.55
N THR A 306 1.57 -3.93 9.22
CA THR A 306 2.70 -4.87 9.44
C THR A 306 3.61 -4.45 10.60
N SER A 307 3.12 -3.59 11.50
CA SER A 307 3.93 -3.07 12.60
C SER A 307 4.36 -4.18 13.57
N GLY A 308 5.67 -4.30 13.80
CA GLY A 308 6.26 -5.52 14.33
C GLY A 308 7.66 -5.45 14.95
N LEU A 309 8.07 -4.33 15.57
CA LEU A 309 9.41 -4.24 16.20
C LEU A 309 9.65 -5.25 17.34
N GLY A 310 8.58 -5.78 17.96
CA GLY A 310 8.69 -6.70 19.08
C GLY A 310 8.97 -8.15 18.71
N VAL A 311 8.71 -8.57 17.46
CA VAL A 311 8.96 -9.93 16.97
C VAL A 311 9.40 -9.81 15.51
N ALA A 312 10.66 -10.14 15.23
CA ALA A 312 11.27 -10.12 13.90
C ALA A 312 10.82 -11.31 13.04
N TRP A 313 9.50 -11.36 12.81
CA TRP A 313 8.81 -12.27 11.91
C TRP A 313 7.60 -11.55 11.33
N LEU A 314 7.42 -11.58 10.01
CA LEU A 314 6.37 -10.89 9.29
C LEU A 314 5.00 -11.26 9.87
N HIS A 315 4.28 -10.25 10.31
CA HIS A 315 2.89 -10.42 10.73
C HIS A 315 2.06 -9.23 10.27
N VAL A 316 0.94 -9.52 9.60
CA VAL A 316 -0.13 -8.54 9.40
C VAL A 316 -1.01 -8.56 10.64
N ARG A 317 -1.11 -7.41 11.27
CA ARG A 317 -1.94 -7.11 12.42
C ARG A 317 -3.30 -6.62 11.94
N ILE A 318 -4.35 -7.30 12.37
CA ILE A 318 -5.75 -6.93 12.13
C ILE A 318 -6.37 -6.64 13.51
N ALA A 319 -6.75 -5.39 13.76
CA ALA A 319 -7.14 -4.90 15.08
C ALA A 319 -8.33 -3.93 15.03
N SER A 320 -9.10 -3.82 16.11
CA SER A 320 -10.23 -2.87 16.19
C SER A 320 -9.82 -1.40 16.35
N ARG A 321 -8.52 -1.11 16.53
CA ARG A 321 -7.96 0.25 16.72
C ARG A 321 -6.54 0.33 16.13
N PRO A 322 -6.07 1.53 15.73
CA PRO A 322 -4.74 1.69 15.17
C PRO A 322 -3.70 1.48 16.26
N LYS A 323 -3.07 0.31 16.26
CA LYS A 323 -1.97 0.00 17.19
C LYS A 323 -0.65 0.10 16.45
N TYR A 324 0.26 0.91 16.99
CA TYR A 324 1.62 1.08 16.48
C TYR A 324 1.67 1.63 15.06
N TYR A 325 0.73 2.52 14.74
CA TYR A 325 0.66 3.23 13.47
C TYR A 325 1.61 4.42 13.46
N HIS A 326 2.12 4.71 12.27
CA HIS A 326 2.86 5.92 11.98
C HIS A 326 1.86 6.96 11.42
N ASP A 327 2.14 8.25 11.66
CA ASP A 327 1.19 9.37 11.64
C ASP A 327 0.42 9.66 10.33
N ALA A 328 0.56 8.87 9.25
CA ALA A 328 -0.11 9.14 7.97
C ALA A 328 -1.65 9.08 8.05
N PHE A 329 -2.22 8.28 8.97
CA PHE A 329 -3.67 8.13 9.11
C PHE A 329 -4.22 8.71 10.42
N GLU A 330 -3.37 9.05 11.38
CA GLU A 330 -3.75 9.68 12.65
C GLU A 330 -3.77 11.21 12.57
N LYS A 331 -4.75 11.80 11.86
CA LYS A 331 -4.92 13.27 11.83
C LYS A 331 -5.39 13.91 13.16
N LYS A 332 -5.52 13.17 14.26
CA LYS A 332 -6.19 13.67 15.49
C LYS A 332 -5.36 13.69 16.78
N LYS A 333 -4.07 13.32 16.80
CA LYS A 333 -3.28 13.37 18.03
C LYS A 333 -1.97 14.16 18.00
N ASN A 334 -1.35 14.35 16.84
CA ASN A 334 0.05 14.81 16.78
C ASN A 334 0.28 16.19 16.16
N GLY A 335 -0.73 17.05 16.10
CA GLY A 335 -0.55 18.43 15.64
C GLY A 335 0.51 19.22 16.42
N GLY A 336 0.73 18.88 17.70
CA GLY A 336 1.81 19.44 18.52
C GLY A 336 3.16 18.75 18.31
N ARG A 337 3.18 17.40 18.29
CA ARG A 337 4.42 16.60 18.23
C ARG A 337 5.19 16.79 16.93
N ARG A 338 4.50 16.70 15.78
CA ARG A 338 5.13 16.85 14.46
C ARG A 338 5.69 18.26 14.23
N LYS A 339 5.02 19.29 14.75
CA LYS A 339 5.50 20.68 14.69
C LYS A 339 6.74 20.91 15.56
N ILE A 340 6.84 20.21 16.69
CA ILE A 340 8.02 20.30 17.58
C ILE A 340 9.21 19.57 16.95
N GLU A 341 9.00 18.38 16.38
CA GLU A 341 10.05 17.62 15.67
C GLU A 341 10.56 18.41 14.44
N GLU A 342 9.67 18.98 13.62
CA GLU A 342 10.05 19.89 12.53
C GLU A 342 10.79 21.15 13.02
N TYR A 343 10.43 21.69 14.19
CA TYR A 343 11.13 22.85 14.75
C TYR A 343 12.54 22.48 15.23
N ILE A 344 12.70 21.36 15.94
CA ILE A 344 13.98 20.87 16.45
C ILE A 344 14.94 20.52 15.30
N GLU A 345 14.45 19.90 14.23
CA GLU A 345 15.27 19.52 13.08
C GLU A 345 15.75 20.74 12.25
N ASN A 346 14.99 21.84 12.27
CA ASN A 346 15.29 23.03 11.46
C ASN A 346 15.99 24.16 12.22
N PHE A 347 16.13 24.08 13.55
CA PHE A 347 16.76 25.14 14.36
C PHE A 347 18.17 24.75 14.81
N ASN A 348 19.14 25.63 14.58
CA ASN A 348 20.53 25.43 15.01
C ASN A 348 20.68 25.92 16.46
N PHE A 349 20.56 25.01 17.43
CA PHE A 349 20.64 25.34 18.86
C PHE A 349 22.05 25.85 19.24
N PRO A 350 22.19 27.08 19.75
CA PRO A 350 23.47 27.56 20.25
C PRO A 350 23.88 26.78 21.51
N LYS A 351 25.16 26.41 21.63
CA LYS A 351 25.68 25.51 22.69
C LYS A 351 25.58 26.06 24.12
N ASP A 352 25.28 27.34 24.29
CA ASP A 352 25.36 28.04 25.59
C ASP A 352 24.00 28.25 26.28
N PHE A 353 22.92 27.62 25.79
CA PHE A 353 21.54 27.88 26.24
C PHE A 353 20.88 26.72 26.99
N VAL A 354 20.02 27.04 27.95
CA VAL A 354 19.27 26.07 28.78
C VAL A 354 17.90 25.79 28.17
N ASN A 355 17.63 24.55 27.74
CA ASN A 355 16.33 24.15 27.18
C ASN A 355 15.36 23.66 28.29
N ILE A 356 14.18 24.27 28.44
CA ILE A 356 13.21 23.92 29.51
C ILE A 356 12.00 23.14 28.96
N ILE A 357 11.66 22.01 29.59
CA ILE A 357 10.53 21.15 29.22
C ILE A 357 9.43 21.20 30.31
N ILE A 358 8.29 21.85 30.05
CA ILE A 358 7.18 21.94 31.01
C ILE A 358 6.08 20.92 30.67
N ILE A 359 5.96 19.86 31.47
CA ILE A 359 4.93 18.83 31.27
C ILE A 359 3.75 19.09 32.19
N GLY A 360 2.54 19.18 31.65
CA GLY A 360 1.35 19.48 32.45
C GLY A 360 0.90 18.32 33.35
N LYS A 361 0.21 18.69 34.43
CA LYS A 361 -0.21 17.85 35.56
C LYS A 361 -1.09 16.64 35.23
N ASN A 362 -1.71 16.58 34.04
CA ASN A 362 -2.80 15.63 33.74
C ASN A 362 -2.36 14.33 33.04
N TRP A 363 -1.05 14.16 32.82
CA TRP A 363 -0.47 12.97 32.20
C TRP A 363 -0.21 11.86 33.24
N LYS A 364 -0.31 10.57 32.85
CA LYS A 364 0.07 9.48 33.75
C LYS A 364 1.60 9.47 33.92
N GLN A 365 2.11 9.16 35.12
CA GLN A 365 3.56 9.19 35.43
C GLN A 365 4.45 8.47 34.42
N LYS A 366 4.02 7.30 33.95
CA LYS A 366 4.77 6.54 32.94
C LYS A 366 4.87 7.30 31.61
N GLU A 367 3.77 7.91 31.17
CA GLU A 367 3.72 8.71 29.94
C GLU A 367 4.58 9.97 30.05
N GLN A 368 4.63 10.59 31.24
CA GLN A 368 5.54 11.71 31.51
C GLN A 368 7.01 11.30 31.40
N LYS A 369 7.38 10.16 31.99
CA LYS A 369 8.75 9.65 31.98
C LYS A 369 9.22 9.25 30.58
N ASP A 370 8.36 8.58 29.82
CA ASP A 370 8.66 8.14 28.46
C ASP A 370 8.85 9.36 27.52
N LEU A 371 8.03 10.42 27.69
CA LEU A 371 8.20 11.67 26.93
C LEU A 371 9.50 12.40 27.28
N ILE A 372 9.81 12.55 28.57
CA ILE A 372 11.04 13.23 29.03
C ILE A 372 12.26 12.51 28.47
N THR A 373 12.27 11.18 28.54
CA THR A 373 13.39 10.36 28.05
C THR A 373 13.57 10.54 26.54
N TYR A 374 12.48 10.49 25.77
CA TYR A 374 12.52 10.70 24.32
C TYR A 374 13.08 12.06 23.91
N TYR A 375 12.64 13.15 24.56
CA TYR A 375 13.14 14.49 24.20
C TYR A 375 14.56 14.75 24.71
N LEU A 376 14.96 14.17 25.84
CA LEU A 376 16.34 14.23 26.32
C LEU A 376 17.33 13.57 25.35
N GLU A 377 16.92 12.51 24.64
CA GLU A 377 17.73 11.86 23.61
C GLU A 377 17.92 12.72 22.35
N LEU A 378 17.00 13.66 22.10
CA LEU A 378 17.01 14.55 20.94
C LEU A 378 17.71 15.88 21.21
N LEU A 379 17.96 16.22 22.48
CA LEU A 379 18.57 17.49 22.89
C LEU A 379 20.07 17.33 23.16
N PRO A 380 20.88 18.40 23.06
CA PRO A 380 22.30 18.38 23.38
C PRO A 380 22.57 17.83 24.80
N LYS A 381 23.67 17.10 25.01
CA LYS A 381 23.98 16.35 26.24
C LYS A 381 24.08 17.22 27.51
N ASP A 382 24.29 18.51 27.35
CA ASP A 382 24.41 19.57 28.36
C ASP A 382 23.07 20.26 28.68
N THR A 383 21.98 19.81 28.09
CA THR A 383 20.63 20.35 28.32
C THR A 383 20.14 20.11 29.76
N LYS A 384 19.80 21.18 30.48
CA LYS A 384 19.18 21.10 31.82
C LYS A 384 17.65 21.05 31.73
N VAL A 385 17.03 19.97 32.20
CA VAL A 385 15.57 19.80 32.20
C VAL A 385 14.96 20.27 33.53
N VAL A 386 14.02 21.22 33.45
CA VAL A 386 13.19 21.66 34.59
C VAL A 386 11.73 21.27 34.33
N GLY A 387 11.20 20.30 35.09
CA GLY A 387 9.83 19.81 34.93
C GLY A 387 8.91 20.20 36.10
N MET A 388 7.66 20.60 35.82
CA MET A 388 6.63 20.80 36.85
C MET A 388 5.63 19.62 36.86
N GLY A 389 5.87 18.62 37.72
CA GLY A 389 4.96 17.50 37.89
C GLY A 389 5.06 16.87 39.28
N LYS A 390 3.96 16.28 39.77
CA LYS A 390 3.81 15.73 41.14
C LYS A 390 4.81 14.60 41.51
N MET A 391 5.68 14.21 40.59
CA MET A 391 6.66 13.12 40.76
C MET A 391 8.12 13.62 40.86
N LEU A 392 8.34 14.92 41.04
CA LEU A 392 9.69 15.48 41.08
C LEU A 392 10.06 16.13 42.42
N GLU A 393 9.16 16.18 43.41
CA GLU A 393 9.51 16.69 44.75
C GLU A 393 10.64 15.88 45.40
N ASP A 394 10.74 14.58 45.14
CA ASP A 394 11.74 13.70 45.79
C ASP A 394 13.09 13.61 45.05
N LYS A 395 13.22 14.16 43.82
CA LYS A 395 14.47 14.13 43.04
C LYS A 395 14.99 15.49 42.58
N VAL A 396 14.23 16.56 42.78
CA VAL A 396 14.67 17.94 42.51
C VAL A 396 15.67 18.43 43.57
N ALA A 397 15.82 17.72 44.70
CA ALA A 397 16.72 18.11 45.78
C ALA A 397 18.23 18.07 45.45
N GLU A 398 18.67 17.42 44.36
CA GLU A 398 20.09 17.37 43.99
C GLU A 398 20.53 18.37 42.90
N ILE A 399 19.61 19.15 42.35
CA ILE A 399 19.97 20.26 41.44
C ILE A 399 19.60 21.56 42.13
N SER A 400 20.49 22.01 43.03
CA SER A 400 20.47 23.35 43.58
C SER A 400 20.81 24.36 42.47
N LEU A 401 19.81 24.77 41.73
CA LEU A 401 19.75 26.11 41.16
C LEU A 401 18.55 26.75 41.83
N GLU A 402 18.79 27.82 42.59
CA GLU A 402 17.80 28.67 43.24
C GLU A 402 16.77 29.19 42.21
N PHE A 403 15.83 28.34 41.85
CA PHE A 403 14.53 28.77 41.36
C PHE A 403 13.58 28.47 42.50
N ASP A 404 13.43 29.45 43.39
CA ASP A 404 12.26 29.52 44.25
C ASP A 404 11.03 29.40 43.36
N LEU A 405 10.46 28.19 43.34
CA LEU A 405 9.19 27.90 42.72
C LEU A 405 8.16 28.76 43.44
N TYR A 406 7.95 29.97 42.93
CA TYR A 406 6.79 30.77 43.30
C TYR A 406 5.58 29.88 43.07
N LYS A 407 4.93 29.48 44.18
CA LYS A 407 3.51 29.13 44.18
C LYS A 407 2.76 30.38 43.74
N ALA A 408 2.83 30.70 42.45
CA ALA A 408 1.99 31.71 41.86
C ALA A 408 0.59 31.13 41.89
N ASP A 409 -0.22 31.61 42.84
CA ASP A 409 -1.66 31.45 42.79
C ASP A 409 -2.11 31.87 41.39
N TRP A 410 -2.50 30.89 40.59
CA TRP A 410 -3.11 31.09 39.30
C TRP A 410 -4.45 31.79 39.54
N LYS A 411 -4.44 33.12 39.65
CA LYS A 411 -5.67 33.90 39.61
C LYS A 411 -6.22 33.88 38.18
N ARG A 412 -7.54 33.83 38.11
CA ARG A 412 -8.41 33.38 37.00
C ARG A 412 -8.25 34.18 35.69
N ASP A 413 -7.44 35.23 35.68
CA ASP A 413 -7.31 36.25 34.67
C ASP A 413 -5.90 36.40 34.06
N GLY A 414 -4.88 35.64 34.52
CA GLY A 414 -3.76 35.12 33.72
C GLY A 414 -2.83 36.06 32.92
N ARG A 415 -3.00 37.40 32.95
CA ARG A 415 -2.21 38.32 32.11
C ARG A 415 -1.01 38.94 32.81
N PHE A 416 -1.13 39.32 34.10
CA PHE A 416 -0.08 40.04 34.83
C PHE A 416 1.10 39.15 35.27
N ALA A 417 0.84 37.86 35.51
CA ALA A 417 1.87 36.89 35.91
C ALA A 417 2.76 36.42 34.75
N LYS A 418 2.27 36.51 33.51
CA LYS A 418 3.02 36.12 32.31
C LYS A 418 4.15 37.10 32.01
N GLN A 419 3.90 38.41 32.10
CA GLN A 419 4.89 39.43 31.74
C GLN A 419 6.15 39.35 32.62
N LYS A 420 5.99 39.28 33.95
CA LYS A 420 7.13 39.12 34.89
C LYS A 420 7.91 37.83 34.70
N MET A 421 7.25 36.75 34.25
CA MET A 421 7.90 35.49 33.93
C MET A 421 8.75 35.64 32.67
N PHE A 422 8.21 36.28 31.62
CA PHE A 422 8.92 36.56 30.38
C PHE A 422 10.12 37.50 30.58
N ASP A 423 9.97 38.58 31.36
CA ASP A 423 11.06 39.53 31.61
C ASP A 423 12.27 38.84 32.30
N LYS A 424 12.00 37.94 33.26
CA LYS A 424 13.04 37.14 33.93
C LYS A 424 13.64 36.05 33.04
N MET A 425 12.89 35.51 32.08
CA MET A 425 13.41 34.56 31.10
C MET A 425 14.38 35.21 30.13
N ILE A 426 14.10 36.47 29.75
CA ILE A 426 15.00 37.28 28.92
C ILE A 426 16.28 37.58 29.70
N GLU A 427 16.19 37.98 30.99
CA GLU A 427 17.37 38.18 31.84
C GLU A 427 18.24 36.91 31.99
N ASN A 428 17.62 35.72 32.00
CA ASN A 428 18.31 34.44 32.20
C ASN A 428 18.61 33.67 30.90
N ARG A 429 18.39 34.26 29.72
CA ARG A 429 18.64 33.65 28.40
C ARG A 429 17.99 32.26 28.21
N VAL A 430 16.67 32.18 28.37
CA VAL A 430 15.88 30.95 28.19
C VAL A 430 15.01 31.05 26.95
N ASP A 431 15.25 30.21 25.93
CA ASP A 431 14.56 30.29 24.62
C ASP A 431 13.42 29.28 24.39
N LEU A 432 13.37 28.13 25.08
CA LEU A 432 12.35 27.12 24.82
C LEU A 432 11.50 26.82 26.06
N ILE A 433 10.19 27.10 25.98
CA ILE A 433 9.17 26.51 26.85
C ILE A 433 8.23 25.67 25.98
N THR A 434 8.25 24.35 26.17
CA THR A 434 7.18 23.48 25.67
C THR A 434 6.23 23.14 26.82
N VAL A 435 4.94 23.53 26.73
CA VAL A 435 3.89 23.23 27.74
C VAL A 435 2.93 22.15 27.23
N PHE A 436 2.75 21.05 27.97
CA PHE A 436 1.83 19.96 27.60
C PHE A 436 0.55 19.92 28.47
N GLY A 437 -0.57 20.49 28.00
CA GLY A 437 -1.90 20.36 28.64
C GLY A 437 -2.76 19.23 28.05
N LYS A 438 -3.67 18.63 28.84
CA LYS A 438 -4.55 17.53 28.38
C LYS A 438 -5.89 18.00 27.82
N ASP A 439 -6.32 19.21 28.16
CA ASP A 439 -7.61 19.76 27.76
C ASP A 439 -7.38 21.09 27.01
N ASP A 440 -7.90 21.15 25.79
CA ASP A 440 -7.98 22.31 24.89
C ASP A 440 -6.77 23.24 24.82
N ILE A 441 -5.84 22.92 23.91
CA ILE A 441 -5.02 23.97 23.31
C ILE A 441 -5.68 24.35 21.98
N LYS A 442 -6.61 25.31 22.04
CA LYS A 442 -6.59 26.36 21.02
C LYS A 442 -5.17 26.93 21.08
N LEU A 443 -4.32 26.50 20.16
CA LEU A 443 -3.10 27.23 19.86
C LEU A 443 -3.62 28.57 19.35
N THR A 444 -3.75 29.55 20.24
CA THR A 444 -3.92 30.93 19.82
C THR A 444 -2.78 31.19 18.86
N SER A 445 -3.13 31.72 17.70
CA SER A 445 -2.31 32.04 16.54
C SER A 445 -1.13 32.98 16.80
N ASP A 446 -0.73 33.16 18.06
CA ASP A 446 0.28 34.09 18.50
C ASP A 446 1.46 33.29 19.09
N ILE A 447 2.11 32.47 18.27
CA ILE A 447 3.56 32.34 18.42
C ILE A 447 4.11 33.64 17.85
N GLN A 448 4.13 34.69 18.67
CA GLN A 448 4.99 35.82 18.37
C GLN A 448 6.41 35.38 18.66
N VAL A 449 7.11 34.99 17.59
CA VAL A 449 8.56 34.94 17.57
C VAL A 449 9.04 36.36 17.85
N LEU A 450 9.42 36.65 19.09
CA LEU A 450 10.22 37.83 19.38
C LEU A 450 11.62 37.53 18.86
N GLN A 451 11.86 37.93 17.61
CA GLN A 451 13.21 38.06 17.09
C GLN A 451 13.84 39.25 17.81
N VAL A 452 14.58 38.98 18.87
CA VAL A 452 15.40 40.00 19.54
C VAL A 452 16.76 39.99 18.84
N ASN A 453 17.11 41.14 18.25
CA ASN A 453 18.41 41.38 17.60
C ASN A 453 19.59 41.11 18.52
#